data_AF-A0A803XMX8-F1
#
_entry.id   AF-A0A803XMX8-F1
#
_cell.length_a   1.000
_cell.length_b   1.000
_cell.length_c   1.000
_cell.angle_alpha   90.00
_cell.angle_beta   90.00
_cell.angle_gamma   90.00
#
_symmetry.space_group_name_H-M   'P 1'
#
loop_
_entity.id
_entity.type
_entity.pdbx_description
1 polymer ?
#
loop_
_entity_poly.entity_id
_entity_poly.type
_entity_poly.pdbx_seq_one_letter_code
_entity_poly.pdbx_strand_id
1 'polypeptide(L)'
;MFSFLCFSEWWFFFVFLCILGQQINDFTLPDVNLIGEHADAAELGRMLQLILGCAVNCEQKQEYIQTIMMMEESVQHMVMAAIQELMSKESPVSVGNDAYIDLDRQLKKTTEELNEALSTKEEIAQRCHELDMQVAALQEEKSSLLAENQILMERLNQSDSIEDPNSPAGRRHLQLQTQLEQLQEETFRLEAAKDDYRIRCEELEKEIAELRQQTEELTALAEEAQSLKDEIDVLRHSSDKVAKLESQVESYKKKLEDLGDLRRQVKLLEEKNTVYMQNTVSLEEELRKANAARSQLEMYKRQVRKSSSTQHFSVVMLPCLNVHASLQQNKDAKATMNYKPMNYNVWSGDLKTFSACLLLRQHASAPVG
;
A
#
# COMPACT_ATOMS: atom_id res chain seq x y z
N MET A 1 -56.08 81.77 -90.43
CA MET A 1 -55.37 82.16 -91.68
C MET A 1 -54.12 81.32 -91.93
N PHE A 2 -53.28 81.02 -90.94
CA PHE A 2 -52.09 80.17 -91.13
C PHE A 2 -52.36 78.74 -91.65
N SER A 3 -53.47 78.10 -91.26
CA SER A 3 -53.80 76.74 -91.75
C SER A 3 -54.28 76.67 -93.20
N PHE A 4 -54.65 77.79 -93.82
CA PHE A 4 -55.06 77.82 -95.24
C PHE A 4 -53.84 78.03 -96.17
N LEU A 5 -52.83 78.78 -95.73
CA LEU A 5 -51.58 79.01 -96.48
C LEU A 5 -50.68 77.75 -96.53
N CYS A 6 -50.61 77.00 -95.43
CA CYS A 6 -49.84 75.76 -95.40
C CYS A 6 -50.46 74.66 -96.30
N PHE A 7 -51.79 74.70 -96.50
CA PHE A 7 -52.47 73.80 -97.42
C PHE A 7 -52.21 74.18 -98.90
N SER A 8 -52.06 75.46 -99.23
CA SER A 8 -51.71 75.90 -100.59
C SER A 8 -50.26 75.60 -100.97
N GLU A 9 -49.30 75.74 -100.05
CA GLU A 9 -47.90 75.38 -100.29
C GLU A 9 -47.73 73.89 -100.58
N TRP A 10 -48.37 73.05 -99.77
CA TRP A 10 -48.36 71.60 -99.97
C TRP A 10 -49.15 71.18 -101.21
N TRP A 11 -50.25 71.86 -101.55
CA TRP A 11 -51.00 71.55 -102.77
C TRP A 11 -50.19 71.87 -104.03
N PHE A 12 -49.48 72.99 -104.08
CA PHE A 12 -48.60 73.32 -105.20
C PHE A 12 -47.44 72.34 -105.34
N PHE A 13 -46.79 71.99 -104.23
CA PHE A 13 -45.69 71.01 -104.21
C PHE A 13 -46.17 69.60 -104.60
N PHE A 14 -47.36 69.21 -104.13
CA PHE A 14 -47.96 67.91 -104.43
C PHE A 14 -48.42 67.79 -105.88
N VAL A 15 -49.04 68.83 -106.45
CA VAL A 15 -49.42 68.86 -107.87
C VAL A 15 -48.17 68.80 -108.76
N PHE A 16 -47.10 69.53 -108.39
CA PHE A 16 -45.86 69.54 -109.15
C PHE A 16 -45.13 68.18 -109.11
N LEU A 17 -45.02 67.55 -107.94
CA LEU A 17 -44.35 66.26 -107.76
C LEU A 17 -45.16 65.08 -108.32
N CYS A 18 -46.50 65.14 -108.28
CA CYS A 18 -47.36 64.05 -108.79
C CYS A 18 -47.58 64.08 -110.31
N ILE A 19 -47.56 65.25 -110.96
CA ILE A 19 -47.92 65.36 -112.39
C ILE A 19 -46.69 65.30 -113.31
N LEU A 20 -45.50 65.71 -112.86
CA LEU A 20 -44.31 65.82 -113.71
C LEU A 20 -43.30 64.69 -113.58
N GLY A 21 -43.39 63.83 -112.56
CA GLY A 21 -42.58 62.61 -112.43
C GLY A 21 -41.05 62.79 -112.43
N GLN A 22 -40.56 64.03 -112.49
CA GLN A 22 -39.15 64.41 -112.47
C GLN A 22 -38.86 65.08 -111.13
N GLN A 23 -37.90 64.51 -110.41
CA GLN A 23 -37.28 65.14 -109.26
C GLN A 23 -36.56 66.40 -109.74
N ILE A 24 -37.14 67.57 -109.47
CA ILE A 24 -36.39 68.82 -109.54
C ILE A 24 -35.57 68.91 -108.25
N ASN A 25 -34.47 68.16 -108.21
CA ASN A 25 -33.66 68.04 -106.99
C ASN A 25 -32.81 69.28 -106.69
N ASP A 26 -32.74 70.28 -107.57
CA ASP A 26 -31.84 71.43 -107.40
C ASP A 26 -32.42 72.80 -107.86
N PHE A 27 -33.75 72.98 -107.94
CA PHE A 27 -34.35 74.30 -108.24
C PHE A 27 -34.76 75.04 -106.96
N THR A 28 -34.42 76.33 -106.88
CA THR A 28 -34.83 77.20 -105.78
C THR A 28 -36.34 77.45 -105.81
N LEU A 29 -37.06 76.89 -104.84
CA LEU A 29 -38.51 77.07 -104.68
C LEU A 29 -38.85 78.55 -104.41
N PRO A 30 -39.91 79.11 -105.04
CA PRO A 30 -40.35 80.48 -104.81
C PRO A 30 -40.87 80.65 -103.37
N ASP A 31 -40.47 81.72 -102.71
CA ASP A 31 -40.95 82.04 -101.36
C ASP A 31 -42.32 82.73 -101.43
N VAL A 32 -43.37 81.97 -101.13
CA VAL A 32 -44.76 82.47 -101.19
C VAL A 32 -45.07 83.52 -100.12
N ASN A 33 -44.29 83.61 -99.04
CA ASN A 33 -44.50 84.63 -98.00
C ASN A 33 -44.08 86.00 -98.50
N LEU A 34 -42.96 86.07 -99.24
CA LEU A 34 -42.50 87.30 -99.90
C LEU A 34 -43.50 87.78 -100.97
N ILE A 35 -44.16 86.86 -101.68
CA ILE A 35 -45.23 87.20 -102.64
C ILE A 35 -46.45 87.77 -101.90
N GLY A 36 -46.90 87.12 -100.83
CA GLY A 36 -48.12 87.49 -100.11
C GLY A 36 -48.03 88.78 -99.30
N GLU A 37 -46.87 89.06 -98.69
CA GLU A 37 -46.68 90.23 -97.82
C GLU A 37 -46.10 91.45 -98.54
N HIS A 38 -45.22 91.23 -99.53
CA HIS A 38 -44.43 92.32 -100.15
C HIS A 38 -44.71 92.50 -101.65
N ALA A 39 -45.56 91.67 -102.25
CA ALA A 39 -45.84 91.66 -103.69
C ALA A 39 -44.55 91.63 -104.54
N ASP A 40 -43.55 90.86 -104.11
CA ASP A 40 -42.25 90.77 -104.78
C ASP A 40 -42.41 90.14 -106.18
N ALA A 41 -42.06 90.93 -107.20
CA ALA A 41 -42.14 90.54 -108.60
C ALA A 41 -41.15 89.42 -108.97
N ALA A 42 -40.03 89.29 -108.26
CA ALA A 42 -39.03 88.25 -108.54
C ALA A 42 -39.50 86.86 -108.09
N GLU A 43 -40.09 86.77 -106.88
CA GLU A 43 -40.67 85.53 -106.36
C GLU A 43 -41.94 85.15 -107.13
N LEU A 44 -42.77 86.13 -107.48
CA LEU A 44 -43.92 85.91 -108.35
C LEU A 44 -43.47 85.39 -109.74
N GLY A 45 -42.37 85.93 -110.26
CA GLY A 45 -41.74 85.45 -111.50
C GLY A 45 -41.28 83.99 -111.41
N ARG A 46 -40.62 83.58 -110.32
CA ARG A 46 -40.23 82.18 -110.07
C ARG A 46 -41.44 81.25 -109.97
N MET A 47 -42.52 81.70 -109.32
CA MET A 47 -43.77 80.93 -109.24
C MET A 47 -44.40 80.75 -110.63
N LEU A 48 -44.42 81.80 -111.46
CA LEU A 48 -44.88 81.71 -112.84
C LEU A 48 -43.97 80.82 -113.71
N GLN A 49 -42.65 80.80 -113.49
CA GLN A 49 -41.70 79.93 -114.19
C GLN A 49 -41.96 78.43 -113.89
N LEU A 50 -42.31 78.09 -112.64
CA LEU A 50 -42.72 76.73 -112.29
C LEU A 50 -44.06 76.34 -112.94
N ILE A 51 -45.06 77.22 -112.95
CA ILE A 51 -46.34 76.99 -113.64
C ILE A 51 -46.10 76.81 -115.14
N LEU A 52 -45.23 77.62 -115.73
CA LEU A 52 -44.82 77.51 -117.12
C LEU A 52 -44.13 76.17 -117.39
N GLY A 53 -43.19 75.77 -116.52
CA GLY A 53 -42.54 74.45 -116.55
C GLY A 53 -43.54 73.29 -116.51
N CYS A 54 -44.61 73.41 -115.72
CA CYS A 54 -45.73 72.46 -115.74
C CYS A 54 -46.47 72.47 -117.07
N ALA A 55 -46.83 73.66 -117.57
CA ALA A 55 -47.61 73.80 -118.79
C ALA A 55 -46.89 73.21 -120.01
N VAL A 56 -45.56 73.37 -120.11
CA VAL A 56 -44.78 72.81 -121.24
C VAL A 56 -44.44 71.32 -121.10
N ASN A 57 -44.56 70.76 -119.90
CA ASN A 57 -44.30 69.35 -119.64
C ASN A 57 -45.57 68.50 -119.39
N CYS A 58 -46.76 69.08 -119.40
CA CYS A 58 -48.03 68.34 -119.24
C CYS A 58 -48.45 67.56 -120.50
N GLU A 59 -49.47 66.70 -120.40
CA GLU A 59 -50.00 65.94 -121.54
C GLU A 59 -50.54 66.84 -122.67
N GLN A 60 -51.11 67.99 -122.33
CA GLN A 60 -51.64 68.99 -123.27
C GLN A 60 -50.59 70.04 -123.71
N LYS A 61 -49.28 69.77 -123.52
CA LYS A 61 -48.19 70.72 -123.80
C LYS A 61 -48.22 71.37 -125.19
N GLN A 62 -48.73 70.67 -126.19
CA GLN A 62 -48.80 71.19 -127.57
C GLN A 62 -49.71 72.43 -127.69
N GLU A 63 -50.82 72.50 -126.95
CA GLU A 63 -51.72 73.65 -126.93
C GLU A 63 -51.07 74.87 -126.25
N TYR A 64 -50.36 74.64 -125.14
CA TYR A 64 -49.64 75.69 -124.42
C TYR A 64 -48.43 76.20 -125.22
N ILE A 65 -47.66 75.32 -125.86
CA ILE A 65 -46.55 75.71 -126.74
C ILE A 65 -47.07 76.50 -127.95
N GLN A 66 -48.18 76.08 -128.58
CA GLN A 66 -48.81 76.85 -129.66
C GLN A 66 -49.27 78.23 -129.19
N THR A 67 -49.85 78.32 -127.99
CA THR A 67 -50.25 79.61 -127.41
C THR A 67 -49.05 80.53 -127.22
N ILE A 68 -47.92 80.00 -126.71
CA ILE A 68 -46.66 80.74 -126.58
C ILE A 68 -46.18 81.21 -127.96
N MET A 69 -46.22 80.35 -128.99
CA MET A 69 -45.82 80.69 -130.37
C MET A 69 -46.70 81.75 -131.04
N MET A 70 -47.90 82.05 -130.51
CA MET A 70 -48.79 83.11 -131.01
C MET A 70 -48.61 84.44 -130.26
N MET A 71 -47.77 84.48 -129.22
CA MET A 71 -47.44 85.71 -128.48
C MET A 71 -46.40 86.56 -129.24
N GLU A 72 -46.20 87.80 -128.79
CA GLU A 72 -45.15 88.69 -129.31
C GLU A 72 -43.74 88.10 -129.13
N GLU A 73 -42.84 88.32 -130.09
CA GLU A 73 -41.50 87.71 -130.15
C GLU A 73 -40.66 87.98 -128.89
N SER A 74 -40.80 89.16 -128.29
CA SER A 74 -40.13 89.55 -127.05
C SER A 74 -40.55 88.66 -125.86
N VAL A 75 -41.84 88.29 -125.78
CA VAL A 75 -42.37 87.43 -124.72
C VAL A 75 -41.97 85.98 -124.95
N GLN A 76 -41.95 85.52 -126.20
CA GLN A 76 -41.49 84.17 -126.54
C GLN A 76 -40.05 83.90 -126.07
N HIS A 77 -39.14 84.85 -126.29
CA HIS A 77 -37.74 84.72 -125.89
C HIS A 77 -37.59 84.63 -124.36
N MET A 78 -38.35 85.45 -123.61
CA MET A 78 -38.36 85.41 -122.14
C MET A 78 -38.87 84.05 -121.62
N VAL A 79 -39.93 83.53 -122.23
CA VAL A 79 -40.52 82.22 -121.89
C VAL A 79 -39.54 81.08 -122.22
N MET A 80 -38.84 81.14 -123.36
CA MET A 80 -37.89 80.11 -123.76
C MET A 80 -36.64 80.07 -122.85
N ALA A 81 -36.11 81.23 -122.48
CA ALA A 81 -35.00 81.33 -121.52
C ALA A 81 -35.38 80.70 -120.17
N ALA A 82 -36.61 80.99 -119.68
CA ALA A 82 -37.13 80.42 -118.45
C ALA A 82 -37.29 78.89 -118.49
N ILE A 83 -37.57 78.31 -119.67
CA ILE A 83 -37.65 76.84 -119.87
C ILE A 83 -36.25 76.21 -119.94
N GLN A 84 -35.29 76.83 -120.64
CA GLN A 84 -33.93 76.27 -120.78
C GLN A 84 -33.18 76.21 -119.45
N GLU A 85 -33.36 77.21 -118.59
CA GLU A 85 -32.75 77.24 -117.26
C GLU A 85 -33.17 76.03 -116.39
N LEU A 86 -34.33 75.44 -116.66
CA LEU A 86 -34.85 74.28 -115.93
C LEU A 86 -34.19 72.93 -116.33
N MET A 87 -33.37 72.84 -117.40
CA MET A 87 -33.02 71.55 -118.03
C MET A 87 -31.53 71.13 -118.16
N SER A 88 -30.51 71.82 -117.60
CA SER A 88 -29.10 71.65 -118.10
C SER A 88 -27.92 71.39 -117.13
N LYS A 89 -27.92 70.44 -116.17
CA LYS A 89 -26.68 70.09 -115.39
C LYS A 89 -26.47 68.61 -115.01
N GLU A 90 -25.61 67.86 -115.74
CA GLU A 90 -24.86 66.63 -115.33
C GLU A 90 -23.58 66.46 -116.21
N SER A 91 -22.43 65.94 -115.70
CA SER A 91 -21.20 65.63 -116.52
C SER A 91 -20.29 64.50 -115.95
N PRO A 92 -19.54 63.69 -116.76
CA PRO A 92 -18.60 62.63 -116.29
C PRO A 92 -17.09 62.78 -116.69
N VAL A 93 -16.22 61.92 -116.10
CA VAL A 93 -14.72 61.92 -116.04
C VAL A 93 -14.04 60.83 -116.94
N SER A 94 -12.74 60.99 -117.30
CA SER A 94 -11.94 60.10 -118.19
C SER A 94 -10.66 59.49 -117.53
N VAL A 95 -10.17 58.32 -117.99
CA VAL A 95 -9.14 57.41 -117.37
C VAL A 95 -7.96 57.09 -118.32
N GLY A 96 -6.74 56.84 -117.78
CA GLY A 96 -5.56 56.35 -118.53
C GLY A 96 -4.51 55.53 -117.72
N ASN A 97 -3.80 54.61 -118.39
CA ASN A 97 -3.04 53.43 -117.94
C ASN A 97 -1.94 53.52 -116.84
N ASP A 98 -1.57 54.67 -116.30
CA ASP A 98 -0.64 54.76 -115.14
C ASP A 98 -1.29 54.27 -113.82
N ALA A 99 -2.63 54.23 -113.82
CA ALA A 99 -3.43 53.77 -112.70
C ALA A 99 -3.19 52.30 -112.31
N TYR A 100 -2.73 51.43 -113.22
CA TYR A 100 -2.67 49.99 -112.96
C TYR A 100 -1.53 49.59 -112.01
N ILE A 101 -0.35 50.21 -112.13
CA ILE A 101 0.80 49.94 -111.24
C ILE A 101 0.59 50.59 -109.87
N ASP A 102 0.02 51.80 -109.82
CA ASP A 102 -0.31 52.45 -108.55
C ASP A 102 -1.46 51.72 -107.84
N LEU A 103 -2.44 51.20 -108.59
CA LEU A 103 -3.50 50.33 -108.05
C LEU A 103 -2.93 49.04 -107.45
N ASP A 104 -1.98 48.38 -108.10
CA ASP A 104 -1.35 47.16 -107.58
C ASP A 104 -0.54 47.42 -106.30
N ARG A 105 0.21 48.54 -106.26
CA ARG A 105 0.93 48.99 -105.05
C ARG A 105 -0.04 49.35 -103.91
N GLN A 106 -1.16 50.00 -104.24
CA GLN A 106 -2.21 50.38 -103.29
C GLN A 106 -2.97 49.14 -102.78
N LEU A 107 -3.18 48.14 -103.63
CA LEU A 107 -3.79 46.85 -103.26
C LEU A 107 -2.88 46.06 -102.34
N LYS A 108 -1.57 46.00 -102.62
CA LYS A 108 -0.60 45.36 -101.73
C LYS A 108 -0.53 46.06 -100.36
N LYS A 109 -0.46 47.40 -100.33
CA LYS A 109 -0.46 48.19 -99.10
C LYS A 109 -1.73 47.98 -98.28
N THR A 110 -2.90 47.99 -98.90
CA THR A 110 -4.19 47.74 -98.21
C THR A 110 -4.31 46.31 -97.71
N THR A 111 -3.71 45.33 -98.42
CA THR A 111 -3.64 43.94 -97.96
C THR A 111 -2.72 43.81 -96.74
N GLU A 112 -1.58 44.50 -96.72
CA GLU A 112 -0.67 44.57 -95.57
C GLU A 112 -1.36 45.24 -94.37
N GLU A 113 -2.02 46.39 -94.56
CA GLU A 113 -2.82 47.06 -93.52
C GLU A 113 -3.98 46.20 -93.00
N LEU A 114 -4.66 45.44 -93.88
CA LEU A 114 -5.71 44.51 -93.49
C LEU A 114 -5.14 43.34 -92.67
N ASN A 115 -3.99 42.80 -93.04
CA ASN A 115 -3.33 41.73 -92.28
C ASN A 115 -2.85 42.22 -90.91
N GLU A 116 -2.32 43.45 -90.81
CA GLU A 116 -1.99 44.09 -89.53
C GLU A 116 -3.25 44.32 -88.67
N ALA A 117 -4.35 44.79 -89.27
CA ALA A 117 -5.63 44.95 -88.60
C ALA A 117 -6.23 43.62 -88.13
N LEU A 118 -6.06 42.54 -88.90
CA LEU A 118 -6.47 41.19 -88.51
C LEU A 118 -5.59 40.64 -87.37
N SER A 119 -4.27 40.86 -87.41
CA SER A 119 -3.35 40.46 -86.33
C SER A 119 -3.70 41.16 -85.03
N THR A 120 -3.89 42.48 -85.06
CA THR A 120 -4.27 43.27 -83.88
C THR A 120 -5.65 42.90 -83.36
N LYS A 121 -6.62 42.61 -84.23
CA LYS A 121 -7.93 42.07 -83.84
C LYS A 121 -7.79 40.73 -83.12
N GLU A 122 -6.94 39.82 -83.62
CA GLU A 122 -6.68 38.52 -83.00
C GLU A 122 -6.01 38.68 -81.63
N GLU A 123 -5.03 39.58 -81.50
CA GLU A 123 -4.39 39.91 -80.21
C GLU A 123 -5.39 40.49 -79.19
N ILE A 124 -6.28 41.38 -79.63
CA ILE A 124 -7.35 41.93 -78.78
C ILE A 124 -8.33 40.82 -78.38
N ALA A 125 -8.71 39.94 -79.30
CA ALA A 125 -9.60 38.83 -79.02
C ALA A 125 -8.99 37.85 -78.01
N GLN A 126 -7.71 37.53 -78.16
CA GLN A 126 -6.96 36.71 -77.20
C GLN A 126 -6.92 37.39 -75.83
N ARG A 127 -6.62 38.70 -75.76
CA ARG A 127 -6.63 39.45 -74.51
C ARG A 127 -8.01 39.53 -73.85
N CYS A 128 -9.08 39.68 -74.65
CA CYS A 128 -10.45 39.60 -74.15
C CYS A 128 -10.74 38.22 -73.56
N HIS A 129 -10.33 37.15 -74.24
CA HIS A 129 -10.49 35.79 -73.74
C HIS A 129 -9.71 35.54 -72.44
N GLU A 130 -8.46 36.01 -72.36
CA GLU A 130 -7.64 35.93 -71.13
C GLU A 130 -8.26 36.71 -69.98
N LEU A 131 -8.82 37.89 -70.25
CA LEU A 131 -9.54 38.68 -69.24
C LEU A 131 -10.83 37.97 -68.80
N ASP A 132 -11.59 37.38 -69.71
CA ASP A 132 -12.78 36.60 -69.37
C ASP A 132 -12.44 35.39 -68.49
N MET A 133 -11.34 34.69 -68.80
CA MET A 133 -10.83 33.59 -67.97
C MET A 133 -10.40 34.08 -66.58
N GLN A 134 -9.71 35.21 -66.48
CA GLN A 134 -9.33 35.80 -65.20
C GLN A 134 -10.55 36.23 -64.38
N VAL A 135 -11.55 36.83 -65.02
CA VAL A 135 -12.82 37.20 -64.37
C VAL A 135 -13.54 35.96 -63.86
N ALA A 136 -13.60 34.89 -64.65
CA ALA A 136 -14.19 33.62 -64.23
C ALA A 136 -13.45 33.01 -63.02
N ALA A 137 -12.12 32.96 -63.05
CA ALA A 137 -11.31 32.46 -61.94
C ALA A 137 -11.51 33.29 -60.65
N LEU A 138 -11.53 34.63 -60.76
CA LEU A 138 -11.78 35.51 -59.63
C LEU A 138 -13.21 35.39 -59.09
N GLN A 139 -14.19 35.12 -59.96
CA GLN A 139 -15.58 34.86 -59.53
C GLN A 139 -15.68 33.54 -58.76
N GLU A 140 -14.98 32.50 -59.21
CA GLU A 140 -14.91 31.21 -58.51
C GLU A 140 -14.24 31.37 -57.15
N GLU A 141 -13.08 32.03 -57.08
CA GLU A 141 -12.37 32.30 -55.82
C GLU A 141 -13.24 33.12 -54.86
N LYS A 142 -13.90 34.18 -55.35
CA LYS A 142 -14.84 34.97 -54.55
C LYS A 142 -15.98 34.09 -54.01
N SER A 143 -16.52 33.19 -54.81
CA SER A 143 -17.59 32.29 -54.37
C SER A 143 -17.10 31.29 -53.30
N SER A 144 -15.89 30.77 -53.46
CA SER A 144 -15.25 29.87 -52.49
C SER A 144 -14.99 30.59 -51.16
N LEU A 145 -14.40 31.79 -51.22
CA LEU A 145 -14.14 32.60 -50.02
C LEU A 145 -15.43 33.00 -49.31
N LEU A 146 -16.50 33.32 -50.04
CA LEU A 146 -17.81 33.61 -49.43
C LEU A 146 -18.39 32.37 -48.72
N ALA A 147 -18.27 31.18 -49.32
CA ALA A 147 -18.71 29.95 -48.68
C ALA A 147 -17.90 29.63 -47.41
N GLU A 148 -16.57 29.80 -47.45
CA GLU A 148 -15.72 29.63 -46.27
C GLU A 148 -16.08 30.64 -45.16
N ASN A 149 -16.32 31.89 -45.53
CA ASN A 149 -16.70 32.94 -44.58
C ASN A 149 -18.05 32.64 -43.91
N GLN A 150 -19.01 32.09 -44.65
CA GLN A 150 -20.28 31.61 -44.08
C GLN A 150 -20.06 30.49 -43.06
N ILE A 151 -19.22 29.49 -43.37
CA ILE A 151 -18.92 28.39 -42.44
C ILE A 151 -18.23 28.93 -41.17
N LEU A 152 -17.29 29.86 -41.32
CA LEU A 152 -16.61 30.47 -40.17
C LEU A 152 -17.58 31.29 -39.30
N MET A 153 -18.48 32.06 -39.91
CA MET A 153 -19.54 32.77 -39.20
C MET A 153 -20.48 31.80 -38.46
N GLU A 154 -20.86 30.67 -39.07
CA GLU A 154 -21.68 29.65 -38.41
C GLU A 154 -20.97 29.03 -37.21
N ARG A 155 -19.67 28.73 -37.31
CA ARG A 155 -18.87 28.21 -36.19
C ARG A 155 -18.72 29.23 -35.06
N LEU A 156 -18.55 30.51 -35.40
CA LEU A 156 -18.50 31.58 -34.42
C LEU A 156 -19.83 31.71 -33.69
N ASN A 157 -20.95 31.76 -34.41
CA ASN A 157 -22.29 31.81 -33.84
C ASN A 157 -22.60 30.59 -32.95
N GLN A 158 -22.12 29.39 -33.32
CA GLN A 158 -22.22 28.20 -32.46
C GLN A 158 -21.40 28.33 -31.18
N SER A 159 -20.26 29.03 -31.23
CA SER A 159 -19.39 29.28 -30.08
C SER A 159 -19.97 30.36 -29.16
N ASP A 160 -20.51 31.46 -29.73
CA ASP A 160 -21.24 32.49 -28.99
C ASP A 160 -22.49 31.90 -28.30
N SER A 161 -23.12 30.90 -28.93
CA SER A 161 -24.22 30.14 -28.34
C SER A 161 -23.80 29.26 -27.15
N ILE A 162 -22.50 29.02 -26.92
CA ILE A 162 -22.00 28.36 -25.71
C ILE A 162 -21.84 29.39 -24.58
N GLU A 163 -21.48 30.63 -24.92
CA GLU A 163 -21.39 31.74 -23.96
C GLU A 163 -22.76 32.22 -23.47
N ASP A 164 -23.84 32.05 -24.26
CA ASP A 164 -25.21 32.27 -23.80
C ASP A 164 -25.72 31.11 -22.92
N PRO A 165 -25.86 31.31 -21.59
CA PRO A 165 -26.31 30.27 -20.68
C PRO A 165 -27.76 29.81 -20.92
N ASN A 166 -28.57 30.54 -21.70
CA ASN A 166 -29.95 30.16 -22.02
C ASN A 166 -30.06 29.29 -23.28
N SER A 167 -29.05 29.25 -24.13
CA SER A 167 -29.01 28.37 -25.29
C SER A 167 -28.91 26.89 -24.89
N PRO A 168 -29.45 25.94 -25.68
CA PRO A 168 -29.23 24.50 -25.45
C PRO A 168 -27.75 24.08 -25.42
N ALA A 169 -26.86 24.80 -26.09
CA ALA A 169 -25.42 24.54 -26.05
C ALA A 169 -24.81 25.06 -24.73
N GLY A 170 -25.06 26.33 -24.37
CA GLY A 170 -24.62 26.90 -23.09
C GLY A 170 -25.16 26.18 -21.86
N ARG A 171 -26.42 25.74 -21.85
CA ARG A 171 -26.98 24.91 -20.75
C ARG A 171 -26.25 23.58 -20.56
N ARG A 172 -25.89 22.90 -21.66
CA ARG A 172 -25.10 21.66 -21.61
C ARG A 172 -23.68 21.93 -21.13
N HIS A 173 -23.08 23.03 -21.60
CA HIS A 173 -21.75 23.43 -21.15
C HIS A 173 -21.73 23.72 -19.64
N LEU A 174 -22.69 24.52 -19.13
CA LEU A 174 -22.82 24.80 -17.71
C LEU A 174 -23.06 23.53 -16.88
N GLN A 175 -23.92 22.62 -17.37
CA GLN A 175 -24.15 21.34 -16.70
C GLN A 175 -22.88 20.50 -16.59
N LEU A 176 -22.10 20.40 -17.68
CA LEU A 176 -20.82 19.68 -17.68
C LEU A 176 -19.79 20.36 -16.77
N GLN A 177 -19.76 21.69 -16.76
CA GLN A 177 -18.88 22.46 -15.88
C GLN A 177 -19.21 22.19 -14.40
N THR A 178 -20.48 22.25 -14.01
CA THR A 178 -20.90 21.93 -12.64
C THR A 178 -20.60 20.46 -12.28
N GLN A 179 -20.79 19.53 -13.21
CA GLN A 179 -20.40 18.12 -12.98
C GLN A 179 -18.88 17.97 -12.79
N LEU A 180 -18.08 18.71 -13.56
CA LEU A 180 -16.63 18.70 -13.45
C LEU A 180 -16.20 19.27 -12.09
N GLU A 181 -16.79 20.38 -11.65
CA GLU A 181 -16.56 20.97 -10.33
C GLU A 181 -16.96 20.00 -9.19
N GLN A 182 -18.11 19.33 -9.31
CA GLN A 182 -18.56 18.32 -8.33
C GLN A 182 -17.60 17.12 -8.25
N LEU A 183 -17.16 16.60 -9.39
CA LEU A 183 -16.20 15.50 -9.43
C LEU A 183 -14.83 15.91 -8.88
N GLN A 184 -14.40 17.15 -9.12
CA GLN A 184 -13.19 17.69 -8.51
C GLN A 184 -13.32 17.78 -6.99
N GLU A 185 -14.43 18.33 -6.47
CA GLU A 185 -14.68 18.40 -5.03
C GLU A 185 -14.74 17.01 -4.39
N GLU A 186 -15.40 16.05 -5.04
CA GLU A 186 -15.45 14.65 -4.58
C GLU A 186 -14.06 14.01 -4.59
N THR A 187 -13.24 14.30 -5.59
CA THR A 187 -11.85 13.82 -5.66
C THR A 187 -11.04 14.36 -4.48
N PHE A 188 -11.08 15.67 -4.21
CA PHE A 188 -10.38 16.26 -3.06
C PHE A 188 -10.87 15.69 -1.73
N ARG A 189 -12.19 15.47 -1.59
CA ARG A 189 -12.77 14.86 -0.38
C ARG A 189 -12.30 13.42 -0.18
N LEU A 190 -12.25 12.62 -1.25
CA LEU A 190 -11.77 11.25 -1.20
C LEU A 190 -10.27 11.17 -0.94
N GLU A 191 -9.48 12.09 -1.49
CA GLU A 191 -8.04 12.21 -1.21
C GLU A 191 -7.79 12.52 0.27
N ALA A 192 -8.52 13.49 0.84
CA ALA A 192 -8.43 13.79 2.27
C ALA A 192 -8.81 12.57 3.15
N ALA A 193 -9.92 11.91 2.84
CA ALA A 193 -10.34 10.71 3.57
C ALA A 193 -9.32 9.56 3.44
N LYS A 194 -8.71 9.40 2.27
CA LYS A 194 -7.65 8.41 2.04
C LYS A 194 -6.43 8.70 2.93
N ASP A 195 -6.03 9.96 3.05
CA ASP A 195 -4.92 10.34 3.93
C ASP A 195 -5.25 10.12 5.40
N ASP A 196 -6.49 10.41 5.84
CA ASP A 196 -6.94 10.11 7.20
C ASP A 196 -6.90 8.60 7.49
N TYR A 197 -7.39 7.77 6.56
CA TYR A 197 -7.30 6.31 6.69
C TYR A 197 -5.86 5.81 6.69
N ARG A 198 -4.98 6.42 5.89
CA ARG A 198 -3.54 6.08 5.88
C ARG A 198 -2.90 6.36 7.24
N ILE A 199 -3.13 7.53 7.81
CA ILE A 199 -2.64 7.88 9.16
C ILE A 199 -3.20 6.89 10.19
N ARG A 200 -4.50 6.57 10.12
CA ARG A 200 -5.12 5.60 11.04
C ARG A 200 -4.51 4.20 10.93
N CYS A 201 -4.16 3.76 9.72
CA CYS A 201 -3.47 2.50 9.52
C CYS A 201 -2.07 2.53 10.16
N GLU A 202 -1.30 3.60 9.95
CA GLU A 202 0.03 3.77 10.55
C GLU A 202 -0.02 3.78 12.10
N GLU A 203 -1.07 4.39 12.69
CA GLU A 203 -1.30 4.35 14.14
C GLU A 203 -1.60 2.93 14.65
N LEU A 204 -2.51 2.21 13.97
CA LEU A 204 -2.86 0.85 14.35
C LEU A 204 -1.67 -0.12 14.18
N GLU A 205 -0.83 0.07 13.17
CA GLU A 205 0.41 -0.70 12.99
C GLU A 205 1.38 -0.49 14.16
N LYS A 206 1.53 0.75 14.65
CA LYS A 206 2.34 1.06 15.84
C LYS A 206 1.76 0.40 17.09
N GLU A 207 0.45 0.51 17.32
CA GLU A 207 -0.22 -0.13 18.45
C GLU A 207 -0.04 -1.66 18.42
N ILE A 208 -0.17 -2.29 17.25
CA ILE A 208 0.09 -3.72 17.07
C ILE A 208 1.55 -4.06 17.39
N ALA A 209 2.52 -3.24 16.97
CA ALA A 209 3.94 -3.46 17.26
C ALA A 209 4.23 -3.34 18.77
N GLU A 210 3.67 -2.33 19.44
CA GLU A 210 3.80 -2.13 20.88
C GLU A 210 3.19 -3.29 21.68
N LEU A 211 1.98 -3.73 21.31
CA LEU A 211 1.32 -4.88 21.96
C LEU A 211 2.09 -6.19 21.75
N ARG A 212 2.70 -6.39 20.58
CA ARG A 212 3.57 -7.54 20.32
C ARG A 212 4.81 -7.51 21.21
N GLN A 213 5.48 -6.37 21.31
CA GLN A 213 6.63 -6.20 22.20
C GLN A 213 6.25 -6.48 23.66
N GLN A 214 5.13 -5.94 24.15
CA GLN A 214 4.64 -6.22 25.51
C GLN A 214 4.34 -7.71 25.72
N THR A 215 3.82 -8.39 24.70
CA THR A 215 3.54 -9.82 24.77
C THR A 215 4.84 -10.63 24.87
N GLU A 216 5.88 -10.25 24.11
CA GLU A 216 7.21 -10.88 24.18
C GLU A 216 7.85 -10.67 25.55
N GLU A 217 7.79 -9.45 26.10
CA GLU A 217 8.29 -9.13 27.45
C GLU A 217 7.57 -9.93 28.55
N LEU A 218 6.23 -10.02 28.48
CA LEU A 218 5.45 -10.82 29.42
C LEU A 218 5.75 -12.32 29.29
N THR A 219 6.01 -12.81 28.08
CA THR A 219 6.39 -14.21 27.84
C THR A 219 7.76 -14.50 28.45
N ALA A 220 8.75 -13.62 28.25
CA ALA A 220 10.08 -13.75 28.84
C ALA A 220 10.02 -13.74 30.38
N LEU A 221 9.22 -12.85 30.98
CA LEU A 221 9.02 -12.82 32.43
C LEU A 221 8.34 -14.10 32.95
N ALA A 222 7.40 -14.67 32.19
CA ALA A 222 6.76 -15.94 32.55
C ALA A 222 7.75 -17.11 32.51
N GLU A 223 8.63 -17.15 31.51
CA GLU A 223 9.71 -18.14 31.41
C GLU A 223 10.71 -18.01 32.57
N GLU A 224 11.11 -16.79 32.94
CA GLU A 224 11.98 -16.52 34.09
C GLU A 224 11.31 -16.96 35.40
N ALA A 225 10.03 -16.62 35.60
CA ALA A 225 9.27 -17.05 36.77
C ALA A 225 9.19 -18.58 36.88
N GLN A 226 9.05 -19.28 35.76
CA GLN A 226 9.06 -20.74 35.73
C GLN A 226 10.44 -21.30 36.07
N SER A 227 11.52 -20.73 35.53
CA SER A 227 12.90 -21.12 35.87
C SER A 227 13.20 -20.94 37.36
N LEU A 228 12.79 -19.80 37.95
CA LEU A 228 12.97 -19.54 39.38
C LEU A 228 12.16 -20.51 40.24
N LYS A 229 10.97 -20.92 39.80
CA LYS A 229 10.17 -21.94 40.48
C LYS A 229 10.88 -23.29 40.48
N ASP A 230 11.45 -23.70 39.35
CA ASP A 230 12.21 -24.94 39.25
C ASP A 230 13.44 -24.91 40.18
N GLU A 231 14.13 -23.77 40.29
CA GLU A 231 15.23 -23.58 41.25
C GLU A 231 14.76 -23.70 42.71
N ILE A 232 13.64 -23.08 43.06
CA ILE A 232 13.02 -23.20 44.39
C ILE A 232 12.71 -24.66 44.72
N ASP A 233 12.18 -25.42 43.77
CA ASP A 233 11.83 -26.83 44.00
C ASP A 233 13.09 -27.71 44.18
N VAL A 234 14.17 -27.43 43.46
CA VAL A 234 15.49 -28.05 43.71
C VAL A 234 16.01 -27.72 45.11
N LEU A 235 15.93 -26.44 45.51
CA LEU A 235 16.36 -26.01 46.85
C LEU A 235 15.51 -26.64 47.96
N ARG A 236 14.19 -26.78 47.76
CA ARG A 236 13.31 -27.50 48.70
C ARG A 236 13.73 -28.94 48.89
N HIS A 237 13.99 -29.68 47.81
CA HIS A 237 14.49 -31.05 47.91
C HIS A 237 15.84 -31.15 48.63
N SER A 238 16.72 -30.18 48.39
CA SER A 238 18.01 -30.10 49.11
C SER A 238 17.81 -29.84 50.61
N SER A 239 16.87 -28.96 50.97
CA SER A 239 16.51 -28.65 52.35
C SER A 239 15.94 -29.86 53.08
N ASP A 240 15.03 -30.61 52.44
CA ASP A 240 14.50 -31.86 52.99
C ASP A 240 15.59 -32.89 53.25
N LYS A 241 16.60 -32.97 52.37
CA LYS A 241 17.76 -33.85 52.55
C LYS A 241 18.61 -33.42 53.74
N VAL A 242 18.84 -32.11 53.91
CA VAL A 242 19.55 -31.56 55.07
C VAL A 242 18.80 -31.89 56.36
N ALA A 243 17.50 -31.64 56.43
CA ALA A 243 16.68 -31.95 57.61
C ALA A 243 16.75 -33.44 58.02
N LYS A 244 16.74 -34.35 57.03
CA LYS A 244 16.95 -35.80 57.28
C LYS A 244 18.33 -36.10 57.84
N LEU A 245 19.38 -35.49 57.29
CA LEU A 245 20.75 -35.66 57.79
C LEU A 245 20.91 -35.09 59.20
N GLU A 246 20.31 -33.94 59.50
CA GLU A 246 20.30 -33.34 60.84
C GLU A 246 19.63 -34.27 61.87
N SER A 247 18.48 -34.84 61.51
CA SER A 247 17.80 -35.84 62.36
C SER A 247 18.68 -37.08 62.62
N GLN A 248 19.39 -37.57 61.60
CA GLN A 248 20.33 -38.68 61.76
C GLN A 248 21.50 -38.30 62.68
N VAL A 249 22.09 -37.11 62.52
CA VAL A 249 23.15 -36.61 63.38
C VAL A 249 22.68 -36.55 64.83
N GLU A 250 21.47 -36.05 65.07
CA GLU A 250 20.91 -35.99 66.43
C GLU A 250 20.69 -37.39 67.03
N SER A 251 20.24 -38.35 66.21
CA SER A 251 20.13 -39.75 66.65
C SER A 251 21.49 -40.36 67.01
N TYR A 252 22.56 -40.02 66.28
CA TYR A 252 23.91 -40.49 66.56
C TYR A 252 24.52 -39.85 67.80
N LYS A 253 24.26 -38.54 68.04
CA LYS A 253 24.66 -37.88 69.28
C LYS A 253 24.04 -38.57 70.50
N LYS A 254 22.74 -38.85 70.47
CA LYS A 254 22.08 -39.57 71.57
C LYS A 254 22.70 -40.95 71.81
N LYS A 255 22.98 -41.72 70.75
CA LYS A 255 23.69 -43.01 70.88
C LYS A 255 25.09 -42.86 71.49
N LEU A 256 25.81 -41.77 71.19
CA LEU A 256 27.11 -41.49 71.79
C LEU A 256 26.99 -41.15 73.28
N GLU A 257 25.96 -40.40 73.68
CA GLU A 257 25.64 -40.13 75.09
C GLU A 257 25.35 -41.43 75.85
N ASP A 258 24.48 -42.29 75.30
CA ASP A 258 24.15 -43.61 75.88
C ASP A 258 25.41 -44.50 76.04
N LEU A 259 26.30 -44.52 75.03
CA LEU A 259 27.59 -45.21 75.11
C LEU A 259 28.50 -44.61 76.18
N GLY A 260 28.47 -43.29 76.36
CA GLY A 260 29.17 -42.60 77.43
C GLY A 260 28.69 -43.03 78.81
N ASP A 261 27.38 -43.12 79.01
CA ASP A 261 26.78 -43.59 80.26
C ASP A 261 27.09 -45.07 80.53
N LEU A 262 27.00 -45.92 79.50
CA LEU A 262 27.35 -47.33 79.64
C LEU A 262 28.82 -47.52 80.03
N ARG A 263 29.73 -46.72 79.44
CA ARG A 263 31.15 -46.71 79.84
C ARG A 263 31.34 -46.29 81.30
N ARG A 264 30.58 -45.31 81.80
CA ARG A 264 30.62 -44.91 83.23
C ARG A 264 30.10 -46.04 84.13
N GLN A 265 29.01 -46.70 83.73
CA GLN A 265 28.47 -47.85 84.47
C GLN A 265 29.46 -49.00 84.55
N VAL A 266 30.14 -49.32 83.44
CA VAL A 266 31.20 -50.33 83.42
C VAL A 266 32.32 -49.99 84.40
N LYS A 267 32.83 -48.75 84.40
CA LYS A 267 33.83 -48.31 85.38
C LYS A 267 33.36 -48.45 86.82
N LEU A 268 32.13 -48.05 87.12
CA LEU A 268 31.57 -48.19 88.48
C LEU A 268 31.46 -49.66 88.91
N LEU A 269 31.09 -50.55 87.98
CA LEU A 269 31.04 -51.99 88.25
C LEU A 269 32.44 -52.57 88.45
N GLU A 270 33.43 -52.15 87.65
CA GLU A 270 34.84 -52.52 87.81
C GLU A 270 35.38 -52.05 89.18
N GLU A 271 35.12 -50.81 89.58
CA GLU A 271 35.47 -50.27 90.91
C GLU A 271 34.80 -51.05 92.04
N LYS A 272 33.50 -51.35 91.94
CA LYS A 272 32.80 -52.19 92.92
C LYS A 272 33.41 -53.59 93.00
N ASN A 273 33.74 -54.18 91.87
CA ASN A 273 34.34 -55.52 91.82
C ASN A 273 35.75 -55.54 92.45
N THR A 274 36.57 -54.51 92.20
CA THR A 274 37.88 -54.40 92.86
C THR A 274 37.75 -54.23 94.38
N VAL A 275 36.77 -53.46 94.86
CA VAL A 275 36.46 -53.36 96.30
C VAL A 275 35.97 -54.70 96.88
N TYR A 276 35.09 -55.42 96.18
CA TYR A 276 34.66 -56.76 96.60
C TYR A 276 35.83 -57.73 96.70
N MET A 277 36.75 -57.70 95.73
CA MET A 277 37.95 -58.52 95.74
C MET A 277 38.86 -58.16 96.93
N GLN A 278 39.11 -56.88 97.18
CA GLN A 278 39.89 -56.42 98.35
C GLN A 278 39.26 -56.86 99.67
N ASN A 279 37.93 -56.72 99.81
CA ASN A 279 37.21 -57.19 100.99
C ASN A 279 37.32 -58.71 101.16
N THR A 280 37.23 -59.47 100.07
CA THR A 280 37.38 -60.93 100.10
C THR A 280 38.76 -61.33 100.59
N VAL A 281 39.83 -60.70 100.07
CA VAL A 281 41.20 -60.93 100.53
C VAL A 281 41.36 -60.58 102.01
N SER A 282 40.84 -59.42 102.45
CA SER A 282 40.88 -59.02 103.87
C SER A 282 40.15 -60.03 104.77
N LEU A 283 38.97 -60.51 104.37
CA LEU A 283 38.25 -61.53 105.11
C LEU A 283 39.00 -62.87 105.14
N GLU A 284 39.67 -63.26 104.06
CA GLU A 284 40.53 -64.44 104.04
C GLU A 284 41.74 -64.30 104.98
N GLU A 285 42.32 -63.11 105.08
CA GLU A 285 43.40 -62.82 106.03
C GLU A 285 42.92 -62.89 107.49
N GLU A 286 41.76 -62.29 107.80
CA GLU A 286 41.15 -62.40 109.13
C GLU A 286 40.80 -63.85 109.46
N LEU A 287 40.29 -64.62 108.48
CA LEU A 287 40.06 -66.06 108.65
C LEU A 287 41.36 -66.82 108.93
N ARG A 288 42.46 -66.49 108.23
CA ARG A 288 43.79 -67.07 108.51
C ARG A 288 44.25 -66.76 109.93
N LYS A 289 44.11 -65.51 110.39
CA LYS A 289 44.46 -65.09 111.76
C LYS A 289 43.61 -65.83 112.79
N ALA A 290 42.30 -65.91 112.59
CA ALA A 290 41.37 -66.63 113.46
C ALA A 290 41.71 -68.12 113.53
N ASN A 291 42.02 -68.75 112.39
CA ASN A 291 42.47 -70.14 112.34
C ASN A 291 43.81 -70.36 113.06
N ALA A 292 44.77 -69.44 112.92
CA ALA A 292 46.03 -69.49 113.65
C ALA A 292 45.82 -69.35 115.17
N ALA A 293 45.00 -68.39 115.59
CA ALA A 293 44.61 -68.21 117.00
C ALA A 293 43.89 -69.45 117.55
N ARG A 294 42.99 -70.05 116.77
CA ARG A 294 42.33 -71.31 117.13
C ARG A 294 43.34 -72.46 117.28
N SER A 295 44.31 -72.57 116.39
CA SER A 295 45.39 -73.56 116.48
C SER A 295 46.22 -73.37 117.76
N GLN A 296 46.62 -72.13 118.07
CA GLN A 296 47.31 -71.80 119.33
C GLN A 296 46.46 -72.14 120.56
N LEU A 297 45.17 -71.83 120.54
CA LEU A 297 44.24 -72.15 121.63
C LEU A 297 44.11 -73.66 121.83
N GLU A 298 44.04 -74.45 120.76
CA GLU A 298 44.08 -75.92 120.83
C GLU A 298 45.42 -76.45 121.36
N MET A 299 46.55 -75.81 121.01
CA MET A 299 47.84 -76.12 121.62
C MET A 299 47.86 -75.84 123.12
N TYR A 300 47.39 -74.67 123.55
CA TYR A 300 47.28 -74.32 124.96
C TYR A 300 46.34 -75.27 125.71
N LYS A 301 45.18 -75.63 125.14
CA LYS A 301 44.30 -76.66 125.70
C LYS A 301 45.01 -78.00 125.86
N ARG A 302 45.81 -78.43 124.88
CA ARG A 302 46.62 -79.67 124.99
C ARG A 302 47.67 -79.54 126.09
N GLN A 303 48.33 -78.40 126.24
CA GLN A 303 49.28 -78.16 127.33
C GLN A 303 48.59 -78.18 128.69
N VAL A 304 47.46 -77.49 128.85
CA VAL A 304 46.64 -77.54 130.08
C VAL A 304 46.18 -78.96 130.37
N ARG A 305 45.71 -79.71 129.38
CA ARG A 305 45.40 -81.13 129.55
C ARG A 305 46.61 -81.90 130.04
N LYS A 306 47.78 -81.77 129.40
CA LYS A 306 49.03 -82.43 129.87
C LYS A 306 49.40 -82.02 131.29
N SER A 307 49.40 -80.74 131.62
CA SER A 307 49.68 -80.24 132.97
C SER A 307 48.66 -80.73 133.99
N SER A 308 47.37 -80.82 133.62
CA SER A 308 46.31 -81.40 134.44
C SER A 308 46.45 -82.92 134.57
N SER A 309 46.96 -83.63 133.55
CA SER A 309 47.29 -85.04 133.62
C SER A 309 48.51 -85.27 134.51
N THR A 310 49.53 -84.40 134.44
CA THR A 310 50.71 -84.42 135.30
C THR A 310 50.35 -84.03 136.74
N GLN A 311 49.45 -83.06 136.94
CA GLN A 311 48.89 -82.73 138.26
C GLN A 311 48.01 -83.86 138.79
N HIS A 312 47.18 -84.49 137.97
CA HIS A 312 46.43 -85.69 138.37
C HIS A 312 47.39 -86.83 138.72
N PHE A 313 48.50 -86.96 137.98
CA PHE A 313 49.56 -87.91 138.30
C PHE A 313 50.26 -87.59 139.62
N SER A 314 50.59 -86.32 139.90
CA SER A 314 51.32 -85.91 141.11
C SER A 314 50.44 -85.76 142.36
N VAL A 315 49.18 -85.34 142.23
CA VAL A 315 48.26 -85.03 143.34
C VAL A 315 47.38 -86.24 143.70
N VAL A 316 46.99 -87.07 142.71
CA VAL A 316 46.09 -88.21 142.95
C VAL A 316 46.85 -89.54 142.87
N MET A 317 47.61 -89.78 141.79
CA MET A 317 48.31 -91.06 141.61
C MET A 317 49.57 -91.20 142.48
N LEU A 318 50.36 -90.15 142.69
CA LEU A 318 51.61 -90.22 143.46
C LEU A 318 51.37 -90.53 144.95
N PRO A 319 50.35 -89.95 145.62
CA PRO A 319 49.97 -90.40 146.97
C PRO A 319 49.45 -91.83 146.96
N CYS A 320 48.67 -92.26 145.96
CA CYS A 320 48.23 -93.65 145.84
C CYS A 320 49.40 -94.63 145.65
N LEU A 321 50.39 -94.31 144.82
CA LEU A 321 51.61 -95.10 144.63
C LEU A 321 52.47 -95.10 145.89
N ASN A 322 52.60 -93.98 146.59
CA ASN A 322 53.30 -93.92 147.88
C ASN A 322 52.58 -94.75 148.94
N VAL A 323 51.25 -94.72 149.02
CA VAL A 323 50.45 -95.59 149.91
C VAL A 323 50.66 -97.07 149.53
N HIS A 324 50.68 -97.40 148.24
CA HIS A 324 50.93 -98.76 147.77
C HIS A 324 52.36 -99.22 148.08
N ALA A 325 53.36 -98.34 147.99
CA ALA A 325 54.75 -98.61 148.38
C ALA A 325 54.91 -98.75 149.91
N SER A 326 54.21 -97.93 150.70
CA SER A 326 54.16 -98.05 152.17
C SER A 326 53.43 -99.31 152.64
N LEU A 327 52.42 -99.78 151.90
CA LEU A 327 51.76 -101.06 152.15
C LEU A 327 52.67 -102.26 151.79
N GLN A 328 53.54 -102.12 150.78
CA GLN A 328 54.50 -103.16 150.42
C GLN A 328 55.63 -103.28 151.47
N GLN A 329 56.16 -102.16 151.99
CA GLN A 329 57.13 -102.17 153.10
C GLN A 329 56.54 -102.69 154.42
N ASN A 330 55.23 -102.56 154.65
CA ASN A 330 54.55 -103.14 155.82
C ASN A 330 54.29 -104.65 155.70
N LYS A 331 54.31 -105.22 154.48
CA LYS A 331 54.16 -106.67 154.27
C LYS A 331 55.44 -107.46 154.61
N ASP A 332 56.61 -106.85 154.54
CA ASP A 332 57.88 -107.55 154.83
C ASP A 332 58.21 -107.63 156.34
N ALA A 333 57.39 -107.01 157.22
CA ALA A 333 57.61 -107.00 158.67
C ALA A 333 56.74 -107.99 159.48
N LYS A 334 55.86 -108.77 158.86
CA LYS A 334 55.03 -109.77 159.56
C LYS A 334 54.69 -110.96 158.66
N ALA A 335 55.38 -112.09 158.85
CA ALA A 335 54.77 -113.41 159.09
C ALA A 335 55.74 -114.59 158.83
N THR A 336 56.56 -114.93 159.84
CA THR A 336 56.83 -116.32 160.22
C THR A 336 55.76 -116.75 161.22
N MET A 337 54.68 -117.37 160.74
CA MET A 337 54.10 -118.59 161.32
C MET A 337 52.90 -119.01 160.50
N ASN A 338 52.84 -120.32 160.30
CA ASN A 338 52.26 -121.02 159.18
C ASN A 338 51.06 -121.83 159.68
N TYR A 339 49.92 -121.80 158.99
CA TYR A 339 48.96 -122.92 158.99
C TYR A 339 48.25 -123.03 157.63
N LYS A 340 48.45 -124.21 157.03
CA LYS A 340 47.83 -124.88 155.87
C LYS A 340 46.39 -125.39 156.19
N PRO A 341 45.64 -126.10 155.29
CA PRO A 341 45.69 -126.16 153.81
C PRO A 341 44.30 -126.10 153.09
N MET A 342 44.40 -126.01 151.76
CA MET A 342 43.50 -126.45 150.67
C MET A 342 42.59 -127.67 150.93
N ASN A 343 41.38 -127.67 150.33
CA ASN A 343 41.07 -128.53 149.17
C ASN A 343 39.81 -128.10 148.39
N TYR A 344 39.76 -128.52 147.13
CA TYR A 344 39.05 -128.01 145.95
C TYR A 344 37.61 -128.51 145.74
N ASN A 345 36.80 -127.74 145.00
CA ASN A 345 36.15 -128.09 143.70
C ASN A 345 35.00 -127.08 143.41
N VAL A 346 35.08 -126.18 142.40
CA VAL A 346 34.88 -126.31 140.92
C VAL A 346 33.41 -126.09 140.49
N TRP A 347 33.24 -125.38 139.36
CA TRP A 347 32.04 -124.90 138.62
C TRP A 347 31.56 -123.49 139.02
N SER A 348 31.28 -122.51 138.15
CA SER A 348 31.33 -122.32 136.69
C SER A 348 30.87 -120.88 136.36
N GLY A 349 31.44 -120.24 135.32
CA GLY A 349 30.85 -119.11 134.57
C GLY A 349 31.08 -117.68 135.14
N ASP A 350 31.40 -116.65 134.36
CA ASP A 350 31.66 -116.54 132.93
C ASP A 350 32.55 -115.33 132.62
N LEU A 351 33.47 -115.55 131.68
CA LEU A 351 34.21 -114.54 130.92
C LEU A 351 33.56 -114.49 129.53
N LYS A 352 33.14 -113.31 129.07
CA LYS A 352 32.70 -112.86 127.70
C LYS A 352 31.53 -111.89 127.89
N THR A 353 31.43 -110.74 127.20
CA THR A 353 31.72 -110.41 125.79
C THR A 353 31.98 -108.88 125.74
N PHE A 354 33.04 -108.31 125.16
CA PHE A 354 33.48 -108.30 123.76
C PHE A 354 32.43 -107.83 122.74
N SER A 355 32.82 -106.83 121.94
CA SER A 355 32.12 -106.20 120.79
C SER A 355 31.10 -105.11 121.18
N ALA A 356 31.20 -103.86 120.70
CA ALA A 356 31.38 -103.51 119.29
C ALA A 356 32.56 -102.56 119.00
N CYS A 357 33.40 -103.03 118.08
CA CYS A 357 34.24 -102.24 117.19
C CYS A 357 33.40 -101.47 116.16
N LEU A 358 33.99 -100.36 115.69
CA LEU A 358 33.97 -99.79 114.33
C LEU A 358 32.74 -99.98 113.43
N LEU A 359 32.23 -98.87 112.88
CA LEU A 359 31.99 -98.67 111.44
C LEU A 359 32.09 -97.16 111.15
N LEU A 360 33.18 -96.73 110.51
CA LEU A 360 33.28 -96.29 109.10
C LEU A 360 32.70 -94.88 108.85
N ARG A 361 33.51 -93.83 108.61
CA ARG A 361 34.32 -93.52 107.39
C ARG A 361 33.47 -92.85 106.30
N GLN A 362 34.10 -91.85 105.66
CA GLN A 362 33.79 -91.22 104.37
C GLN A 362 32.73 -90.10 104.44
N HIS A 363 32.78 -89.00 103.68
CA HIS A 363 33.72 -88.40 102.71
C HIS A 363 33.18 -86.98 102.41
N ALA A 364 34.03 -86.11 101.86
CA ALA A 364 33.74 -85.14 100.79
C ALA A 364 32.61 -84.10 101.01
N SER A 365 32.90 -82.80 100.99
CA SER A 365 33.05 -81.93 99.82
C SER A 365 31.89 -80.93 99.77
N ALA A 366 32.22 -79.69 99.40
CA ALA A 366 31.34 -78.58 99.02
C ALA A 366 30.33 -78.97 97.89
N PRO A 367 29.51 -78.07 97.28
CA PRO A 367 29.34 -76.61 97.44
C PRO A 367 27.87 -76.10 97.38
N VAL A 368 27.73 -74.77 97.53
CA VAL A 368 26.85 -73.82 96.79
C VAL A 368 25.48 -74.30 96.31
N GLY A 369 24.45 -73.65 96.86
CA GLY A 369 23.22 -73.24 96.16
C GLY A 369 22.95 -71.80 96.55
#